data_AF-A0A2W7BNB7-F1
#
_entry.id   AF-A0A2W7BNB7-F1
#
_cell.length_a   1.000
_cell.length_b   1.000
_cell.length_c   1.000
_cell.angle_alpha   90.00
_cell.angle_beta   90.00
_cell.angle_gamma   90.00
#
_symmetry.space_group_name_H-M   'P 1'
#
loop_
_entity.id
_entity.type
_entity.pdbx_description
1 polymer ?
#
loop_
_entity_poly.entity_id
_entity_poly.type
_entity_poly.pdbx_seq_one_letter_code
_entity_poly.pdbx_strand_id
1 'polypeptide(L)'
;MTLTEMLPAVRQLSIMQKLKLIRILAEDLETVEDISSLEPYKTYDLPTPYNSFGAGAALMQALELEFDVCFYRSKMEFEVKSKTP
;
A
#
# COMPACT_ATOMS: atom_id res chain seq x y z
N MET A 1 -6.87 24.16 -8.33
CA MET A 1 -7.88 23.08 -8.29
C MET A 1 -7.90 22.54 -6.89
N THR A 2 -9.04 22.63 -6.21
CA THR A 2 -9.18 22.10 -4.85
C THR A 2 -9.65 20.65 -4.90
N LEU A 3 -9.26 19.84 -3.91
CA LEU A 3 -9.66 18.43 -3.84
C LEU A 3 -11.19 18.25 -3.85
N THR A 4 -11.89 19.21 -3.24
CA THR A 4 -13.35 19.33 -3.20
C THR A 4 -13.98 19.56 -4.59
N GLU A 5 -13.29 20.25 -5.49
CA GLU A 5 -13.76 20.45 -6.88
C GLU A 5 -13.57 19.19 -7.75
N MET A 6 -12.56 18.36 -7.45
CA MET A 6 -12.27 17.14 -8.22
C MET A 6 -13.10 15.93 -7.82
N LEU A 7 -13.54 15.87 -6.56
CA LEU A 7 -14.24 14.71 -5.99
C LEU A 7 -15.46 14.24 -6.82
N PRO A 8 -16.31 15.14 -7.36
CA PRO A 8 -17.44 14.75 -8.20
C PRO A 8 -17.01 14.04 -9.48
N ALA A 9 -15.92 14.47 -10.11
CA ALA A 9 -15.40 13.86 -11.33
C ALA A 9 -14.85 12.45 -11.06
N VAL A 10 -14.12 12.28 -9.95
CA VAL A 10 -13.60 10.96 -9.53
C VAL A 10 -14.73 9.99 -9.21
N ARG A 11 -15.85 10.47 -8.65
CA ARG A 11 -17.03 9.64 -8.35
C ARG A 11 -17.72 9.11 -9.61
N GLN A 12 -17.68 9.84 -10.72
CA GLN A 12 -18.28 9.45 -12.01
C GLN A 12 -17.46 8.40 -12.77
N LEU A 13 -16.20 8.18 -12.39
CA LEU A 13 -15.36 7.16 -13.01
C LEU A 13 -15.92 5.74 -12.83
N SER A 14 -15.73 4.91 -13.86
CA SER A 14 -16.00 3.47 -13.76
C SER A 14 -15.09 2.80 -12.73
N ILE A 15 -15.48 1.62 -12.24
CA ILE A 15 -14.70 0.87 -11.22
C ILE A 15 -13.26 0.65 -11.68
N MET A 16 -13.06 0.26 -12.95
CA MET A 16 -11.72 0.07 -13.52
C MET A 16 -10.89 1.36 -13.56
N GLN A 17 -11.52 2.49 -13.85
CA GLN A 17 -10.83 3.79 -13.87
C GLN A 17 -10.48 4.26 -12.46
N LYS A 18 -11.34 3.99 -11.46
CA LYS A 18 -11.04 4.27 -10.05
C LYS A 18 -9.84 3.46 -9.56
N LEU A 19 -9.78 2.17 -9.89
CA LEU A 19 -8.63 1.33 -9.55
C LEU A 19 -7.33 1.83 -10.22
N LYS A 20 -7.39 2.22 -11.50
CA LYS A 20 -6.23 2.81 -12.18
C LYS A 20 -5.79 4.12 -11.54
N LEU A 21 -6.74 4.99 -11.17
CA LEU A 21 -6.44 6.26 -10.52
C LEU A 21 -5.77 6.05 -9.15
N ILE A 22 -6.30 5.12 -8.35
CA ILE A 22 -5.69 4.77 -7.05
C ILE A 22 -4.25 4.30 -7.23
N ARG A 23 -4.00 3.47 -8.24
CA ARG A 23 -2.65 2.97 -8.54
C ARG A 23 -1.69 4.08 -8.93
N ILE A 24 -2.10 4.98 -9.83
CA ILE A 24 -1.28 6.14 -10.22
C ILE A 24 -0.97 7.02 -9.01
N LEU A 25 -1.97 7.30 -8.16
CA LEU A 25 -1.78 8.11 -6.96
C LEU A 25 -0.87 7.43 -5.93
N ALA A 26 -0.93 6.10 -5.80
CA ALA A 26 -0.01 5.34 -4.95
C ALA A 26 1.42 5.40 -5.49
N GLU A 27 1.60 5.20 -6.79
CA GLU A 27 2.90 5.32 -7.48
C GLU A 27 3.47 6.75 -7.31
N ASP A 28 2.66 7.78 -7.49
CA ASP A 28 3.07 9.18 -7.27
C ASP A 28 3.51 9.40 -5.81
N LEU A 29 2.80 8.84 -4.83
CA LEU A 29 3.18 8.97 -3.41
C LEU A 29 4.46 8.21 -3.07
N GLU A 30 4.70 7.04 -3.68
CA GLU A 30 5.95 6.29 -3.53
C GLU A 30 7.14 7.03 -4.12
N THR A 31 6.95 7.80 -5.21
CA THR A 31 8.02 8.63 -5.79
C THR A 31 8.40 9.85 -4.97
N VAL A 32 7.57 10.25 -3.99
CA VAL A 32 7.84 11.38 -3.09
C VAL A 32 8.79 10.99 -1.95
N GLU A 33 8.82 9.71 -1.58
CA GLU A 33 9.86 9.19 -0.70
C GLU A 33 11.13 8.97 -1.53
N ASP A 34 12.25 9.60 -1.13
CA ASP A 34 13.57 9.39 -1.73
C ASP A 34 14.12 8.01 -1.32
N ILE A 35 13.38 6.96 -1.67
CA ILE A 35 13.91 5.60 -1.78
C ILE A 35 14.72 5.56 -3.07
N SER A 36 15.90 6.19 -3.01
CA SER A 36 16.91 6.12 -4.04
C SER A 36 17.04 4.66 -4.50
N SER A 37 16.79 4.42 -5.79
CA SER A 37 16.94 3.08 -6.37
C SER A 37 18.34 2.54 -6.11
N LEU A 38 18.46 1.23 -5.89
CA LEU A 38 19.77 0.60 -5.72
C LEU A 38 20.60 0.86 -6.99
N GLU A 39 21.76 1.47 -6.82
CA GLU A 39 22.62 1.87 -7.92
C GLU A 39 23.26 0.63 -8.57
N PRO A 40 23.22 0.50 -9.90
CA PRO A 40 23.91 -0.57 -10.59
C PRO A 40 25.39 -0.58 -10.22
N TYR A 41 25.94 -1.79 -10.00
CA TYR A 41 27.36 -2.00 -9.66
C TYR A 41 27.81 -1.41 -8.32
N LYS A 42 26.89 -0.96 -7.47
CA LYS A 42 27.22 -0.55 -6.11
C LYS A 42 27.20 -1.73 -5.15
N THR A 43 28.27 -1.86 -4.38
CA THR A 43 28.31 -2.76 -3.23
C THR A 43 27.68 -2.05 -2.04
N TYR A 44 26.62 -2.66 -1.50
CA TYR A 44 25.97 -2.19 -0.28
C TYR A 44 26.43 -3.06 0.87
N ASP A 45 27.07 -2.45 1.87
CA ASP A 45 27.40 -3.12 3.13
C ASP A 45 26.11 -3.30 3.93
N LEU A 46 25.45 -4.43 3.70
CA LEU A 46 24.32 -4.83 4.51
C LEU A 46 24.87 -5.28 5.87
N PRO A 47 24.43 -4.70 7.00
CA PRO A 47 24.75 -5.25 8.29
C PRO A 47 24.21 -6.68 8.30
N THR A 48 25.10 -7.67 8.27
CA THR A 48 24.68 -9.05 8.42
C THR A 48 24.14 -9.17 9.84
N PRO A 49 22.86 -9.52 10.01
CA PRO A 49 22.25 -9.52 11.32
C PRO A 49 22.64 -10.83 12.01
N TYR A 50 23.94 -10.99 12.30
CA TYR A 50 24.57 -12.22 12.79
C TYR A 50 23.95 -12.70 14.11
N ASN A 51 23.36 -11.78 14.87
CA ASN A 51 22.69 -12.06 16.15
C ASN A 51 21.17 -11.87 16.09
N SER A 52 20.55 -11.73 14.90
CA SER A 52 19.09 -11.57 14.78
C SER A 52 18.39 -12.91 14.53
N PHE A 53 18.74 -13.90 15.34
CA PHE A 53 18.04 -15.18 15.36
C PHE A 53 16.55 -14.96 15.63
N GLY A 54 15.70 -15.58 14.82
CA GLY A 54 14.24 -15.45 14.97
C GLY A 54 13.65 -14.14 14.43
N ALA A 55 14.45 -13.18 13.95
CA ALA A 55 13.91 -11.95 13.34
C ALA A 55 13.03 -12.25 12.11
N GLY A 56 13.37 -13.29 11.33
CA GLY A 56 12.51 -13.76 10.24
C GLY A 56 11.14 -14.26 10.73
N ALA A 57 11.09 -14.99 11.85
CA ALA A 57 9.84 -15.48 12.42
C ALA A 57 9.00 -14.34 13.02
N ALA A 58 9.64 -13.35 13.65
CA ALA A 58 8.98 -12.16 14.16
C ALA A 58 8.40 -11.30 13.03
N LEU A 59 9.16 -11.11 11.94
CA LEU A 59 8.69 -10.41 10.75
C LEU A 59 7.50 -11.15 10.10
N MET A 60 7.57 -12.48 10.00
CA MET A 60 6.49 -13.29 9.43
C MET A 60 5.19 -13.13 10.23
N GLN A 61 5.27 -13.16 11.56
CA GLN A 61 4.11 -12.92 12.44
C GLN A 61 3.57 -11.50 12.31
N ALA A 62 4.45 -10.50 12.25
CA ALA A 62 4.03 -9.11 12.07
C ALA A 62 3.32 -8.90 10.72
N LEU A 63 3.85 -9.48 9.64
CA LEU A 63 3.23 -9.45 8.32
C LEU A 63 1.90 -10.19 8.31
N GLU A 64 1.80 -11.36 8.93
CA GLU A 64 0.54 -12.10 9.01
C GLU A 64 -0.55 -11.29 9.74
N LEU A 65 -0.20 -10.60 10.83
CA LEU A 65 -1.09 -9.68 11.54
C LEU A 65 -1.52 -8.49 10.66
N GLU A 66 -0.61 -7.89 9.89
CA GLU A 66 -0.88 -6.78 8.95
C GLU A 66 -1.76 -7.22 7.76
N PHE A 67 -1.46 -8.37 7.17
CA PHE A 67 -2.23 -8.95 6.07
C PHE A 67 -3.65 -9.32 6.50
N ASP A 68 -3.84 -9.80 7.74
CA ASP A 68 -5.17 -10.08 8.28
C ASP A 68 -5.98 -8.79 8.44
N VAL A 69 -5.37 -7.71 8.94
CA VAL A 69 -6.04 -6.39 9.07
C VAL A 69 -6.47 -5.83 7.71
N CYS A 70 -5.64 -5.95 6.67
CA CYS A 70 -5.99 -5.51 5.31
C CYS A 70 -7.12 -6.36 4.69
N PHE A 71 -7.14 -7.67 4.96
CA PHE A 71 -8.18 -8.58 4.48
C PHE A 71 -9.51 -8.36 5.21
N TYR A 72 -9.49 -8.17 6.54
CA TYR A 72 -10.69 -7.85 7.33
C TYR A 72 -11.24 -6.45 7.02
N ARG A 73 -10.39 -5.46 6.79
CA ARG A 73 -10.83 -4.12 6.37
C ARG A 73 -11.51 -4.15 5.00
N SER A 74 -10.95 -4.87 4.04
CA SER A 74 -11.57 -5.06 2.72
C SER A 74 -12.91 -5.80 2.82
N LYS A 75 -13.02 -6.79 3.71
CA LYS A 75 -14.26 -7.54 3.96
C LYS A 75 -15.33 -6.69 4.66
N MET A 76 -14.95 -5.88 5.66
CA MET A 76 -15.86 -4.94 6.33
C MET A 76 -16.36 -3.85 5.36
N GLU A 77 -15.49 -3.29 4.52
CA GLU A 77 -15.89 -2.27 3.54
C GLU A 77 -16.86 -2.83 2.49
N PHE A 78 -16.69 -4.10 2.08
CA PHE A 78 -17.62 -4.78 1.17
C PHE A 78 -18.97 -5.08 1.85
N GLU A 79 -18.94 -5.54 3.10
CA GLU A 79 -20.15 -5.91 3.83
C GLU A 79 -20.99 -4.69 4.23
N VAL A 80 -20.36 -3.56 4.60
CA VAL A 80 -21.05 -2.29 4.85
C VAL A 80 -21.74 -1.76 3.59
N LYS A 81 -21.11 -1.92 2.41
CA LYS A 81 -21.68 -1.49 1.12
C LYS A 81 -22.84 -2.36 0.63
N SER A 82 -22.93 -3.60 1.11
CA SER A 82 -24.00 -4.56 0.79
C SER A 82 -25.26 -4.38 1.65
N LYS A 83 -25.18 -3.60 2.74
CA LYS A 83 -26.25 -3.43 3.74
C LYS A 83 -26.90 -2.05 3.76
N THR A 84 -26.46 -1.11 2.92
CA THR A 84 -27.19 0.14 2.69
C THR A 84 -28.21 -0.05 1.56
N PRO A 85 -29.50 0.31 1.77
CA PRO A 85 -30.56 0.16 0.77
C PRO A 85 -30.35 1.06 -0.46
#